data_AF-A0A2V2DEQ6-F1
#
_entry.id   AF-A0A2V2DEQ6-F1
#
_cell.length_a   1.000
_cell.length_b   1.000
_cell.length_c   1.000
_cell.angle_alpha   90.00
_cell.angle_beta   90.00
_cell.angle_gamma   90.00
#
_symmetry.space_group_name_H-M   'P 1'
#
loop_
_entity.id
_entity.type
_entity.pdbx_description
1 polymer ?
#
loop_
_entity_poly.entity_id
_entity_poly.type
_entity_poly.pdbx_seq_one_letter_code
_entity_poly.pdbx_strand_id
1 'polypeptide(L)'
;MKKTNLLAGLVAFLFVCDCNALEFTVGLDAKDSDFTYSKCEMKDWGSRKKLPGKPGPNDKLQTYYNKNLDIDADINVASLGILNGSSMNISGRRGIKISKEVGFNLGGKDQISSLNLKNSEMKVGGGIKFGCYPNSRELGTGLVYLEDSALHVNRNLSSSFPVDGNAGFFNNKGKRGGIVLDLKGKSLFELEGGIVHDMQIVDNPKSFQFKIRLSDSGGAVPKVRFAKGADLACADLEINISGPLKKGSYTLLELESRRSSLKNLRSVTLNGKPAALNENFTVAGREAELKIAASKSPSSKDKSTKNDLLLEIK
;
A
#
# COMPACT_ATOMS: atom_id res chain seq x y z
N MET A 1 -22.15 -39.16 -19.03
CA MET A 1 -22.50 -38.17 -17.98
C MET A 1 -21.37 -38.13 -16.96
N LYS A 2 -20.93 -36.92 -16.60
CA LYS A 2 -20.02 -36.55 -15.49
C LYS A 2 -18.53 -36.92 -15.61
N LYS A 3 -17.79 -36.10 -16.37
CA LYS A 3 -16.39 -35.74 -16.08
C LYS A 3 -16.37 -34.27 -15.66
N THR A 4 -16.40 -34.00 -14.38
CA THR A 4 -16.10 -32.68 -13.79
C THR A 4 -15.92 -32.88 -12.28
N ASN A 5 -15.00 -32.11 -11.69
CA ASN A 5 -14.74 -31.99 -10.23
C ASN A 5 -13.48 -32.70 -9.68
N LEU A 6 -12.38 -32.78 -10.44
CA LEU A 6 -11.06 -32.95 -9.81
C LEU A 6 -10.16 -31.71 -9.88
N LEU A 7 -10.49 -30.72 -10.72
CA LEU A 7 -9.63 -29.53 -10.90
C LEU A 7 -9.91 -28.39 -9.92
N ALA A 8 -11.10 -28.34 -9.30
CA ALA A 8 -11.45 -27.28 -8.35
C ALA A 8 -10.84 -27.48 -6.95
N GLY A 9 -10.49 -28.72 -6.58
CA GLY A 9 -9.88 -29.03 -5.27
C GLY A 9 -8.37 -28.73 -5.20
N LEU A 10 -7.68 -28.64 -6.34
CA LEU A 10 -6.22 -28.44 -6.37
C LEU A 10 -5.81 -26.96 -6.35
N VAL A 11 -6.70 -26.05 -6.75
CA VAL A 11 -6.43 -24.60 -6.75
C VAL A 11 -6.62 -23.99 -5.35
N ALA A 12 -7.44 -24.62 -4.49
CA ALA A 12 -7.58 -24.23 -3.08
C ALA A 12 -6.36 -24.63 -2.22
N PHE A 13 -5.46 -25.49 -2.72
CA PHE A 13 -4.27 -25.96 -2.00
C PHE A 13 -2.97 -25.23 -2.37
N LEU A 14 -3.00 -24.30 -3.32
CA LEU A 14 -1.83 -23.47 -3.67
C LEU A 14 -1.72 -22.18 -2.85
N PHE A 15 -2.55 -22.01 -1.81
CA PHE A 15 -2.53 -20.82 -0.94
C PHE A 15 -2.09 -21.06 0.51
N VAL A 16 -1.70 -22.28 0.92
CA VAL A 16 -1.28 -22.52 2.31
C VAL A 16 -0.12 -23.52 2.39
N CYS A 17 1.10 -23.04 2.14
CA CYS A 17 2.32 -23.51 2.81
C CYS A 17 3.42 -22.43 2.71
N ASP A 18 3.05 -21.18 2.97
CA ASP A 18 4.01 -20.23 3.52
C ASP A 18 4.08 -20.48 5.04
N CYS A 19 4.60 -21.64 5.44
CA CYS A 19 4.88 -21.90 6.84
C CYS A 19 5.98 -20.93 7.28
N ASN A 20 5.59 -19.79 7.85
CA ASN A 20 6.49 -19.04 8.71
C ASN A 20 6.80 -19.96 9.90
N ALA A 21 8.04 -19.99 10.35
CA ALA A 21 8.43 -20.90 11.43
C ALA A 21 7.62 -20.59 12.71
N LEU A 22 7.49 -19.30 13.05
CA LEU A 22 6.62 -18.82 14.12
C LEU A 22 5.92 -17.49 13.76
N GLU A 23 4.78 -17.22 14.41
CA GLU A 23 4.05 -15.96 14.30
C GLU A 23 4.20 -15.11 15.57
N PHE A 24 5.16 -14.18 15.56
CA PHE A 24 5.40 -13.25 16.66
C PHE A 24 4.36 -12.13 16.67
N THR A 25 3.44 -12.19 17.63
CA THR A 25 2.35 -11.23 17.81
C THR A 25 2.64 -10.27 18.94
N VAL A 26 2.57 -8.97 18.64
CA VAL A 26 2.73 -7.89 19.61
C VAL A 26 1.43 -7.63 20.35
N GLY A 27 1.53 -7.44 21.67
CA GLY A 27 0.42 -6.95 22.50
C GLY A 27 -0.73 -7.94 22.68
N LEU A 28 -0.51 -9.23 22.40
CA LEU A 28 -1.53 -10.27 22.58
C LEU A 28 -1.87 -10.42 24.07
N ASP A 29 -3.15 -10.24 24.40
CA ASP A 29 -3.71 -10.13 25.77
C ASP A 29 -3.22 -8.93 26.59
N ALA A 30 -2.42 -8.03 26.00
CA ALA A 30 -1.95 -6.84 26.69
C ALA A 30 -3.02 -5.73 26.69
N LYS A 31 -3.12 -4.99 27.80
CA LYS A 31 -3.97 -3.81 27.90
C LYS A 31 -3.38 -2.62 27.13
N ASP A 32 -2.05 -2.49 27.14
CA ASP A 32 -1.34 -1.40 26.47
C ASP A 32 -1.55 -1.42 24.96
N SER A 33 -1.63 -0.24 24.34
CA SER A 33 -1.75 -0.06 22.89
C SER A 33 -0.40 0.09 22.20
N ASP A 34 0.59 0.65 22.88
CA ASP A 34 1.82 1.13 22.27
C ASP A 34 3.03 0.32 22.73
N PHE A 35 3.82 -0.15 21.77
CA PHE A 35 4.93 -1.07 22.00
C PHE A 35 6.16 -0.63 21.24
N THR A 36 7.33 -0.80 21.86
CA THR A 36 8.63 -0.65 21.18
C THR A 36 9.20 -2.03 20.88
N TYR A 37 9.62 -2.28 19.64
CA TYR A 37 10.08 -3.58 19.15
C TYR A 37 11.18 -4.18 20.02
N SER A 38 12.21 -3.41 20.41
CA SER A 38 13.30 -3.90 21.24
C SER A 38 12.88 -4.33 22.65
N LYS A 39 11.80 -3.75 23.19
CA LYS A 39 11.38 -3.90 24.61
C LYS A 39 10.16 -4.79 24.80
N CYS A 40 9.31 -4.93 23.80
CA CYS A 40 8.03 -5.60 23.97
C CYS A 40 8.19 -7.13 24.10
N GLU A 41 7.33 -7.75 24.88
CA GLU A 41 7.14 -9.19 24.83
C GLU A 41 6.28 -9.55 23.61
N MET A 42 6.59 -10.66 22.96
CA MET A 42 5.83 -11.19 21.83
C MET A 42 5.34 -12.60 22.16
N LYS A 43 4.13 -12.91 21.71
CA LYS A 43 3.51 -14.22 21.89
C LYS A 43 3.22 -14.85 20.53
N ASP A 44 3.21 -16.17 20.50
CA ASP A 44 2.75 -16.93 19.35
C ASP A 44 1.25 -16.73 19.15
N TRP A 45 0.82 -16.49 17.92
CA TRP A 45 -0.59 -16.23 17.62
C TRP A 45 -1.51 -17.40 17.98
N GLY A 46 -1.11 -18.62 17.58
CA GLY A 46 -1.95 -19.81 17.74
C GLY A 46 -2.02 -20.30 19.18
N SER A 47 -0.87 -20.44 19.83
CA SER A 47 -0.77 -20.98 21.19
C SER A 47 -0.88 -19.93 22.30
N ARG A 48 -0.79 -18.64 21.97
CA ARG A 48 -0.69 -17.50 22.90
C ARG A 48 0.48 -17.57 23.88
N LYS A 49 1.41 -18.51 23.69
CA LYS A 49 2.57 -18.66 24.56
C LYS A 49 3.59 -17.56 24.27
N LYS A 50 4.25 -17.08 25.32
CA LYS A 50 5.40 -16.19 25.20
C LYS A 50 6.47 -16.85 24.32
N LEU A 51 6.94 -16.12 23.32
CA LEU A 51 8.03 -16.57 22.46
C LEU A 51 9.37 -16.07 23.00
N PRO A 52 10.43 -16.89 22.93
CA PRO A 52 11.77 -16.44 23.27
C PRO A 52 12.28 -15.48 22.19
N GLY A 53 12.81 -14.33 22.60
CA GLY A 53 13.53 -13.41 21.72
C GLY A 53 12.64 -12.62 20.74
N LYS A 54 13.14 -12.47 19.51
CA LYS A 54 12.58 -11.63 18.44
C LYS A 54 12.48 -12.42 17.14
N PRO A 55 11.54 -12.09 16.24
CA PRO A 55 11.37 -12.82 14.99
C PRO A 55 12.62 -12.76 14.12
N GLY A 56 12.99 -13.90 13.56
CA GLY A 56 14.08 -14.05 12.61
C GLY A 56 13.59 -14.10 11.14
N PRO A 57 14.51 -14.40 10.20
CA PRO A 57 14.25 -14.29 8.75
C PRO A 57 13.15 -15.20 8.19
N ASN A 58 12.76 -16.24 8.94
CA ASN A 58 11.72 -17.19 8.57
C ASN A 58 10.39 -16.94 9.30
N ASP A 59 10.35 -15.96 10.19
CA ASP A 59 9.22 -15.70 11.07
C ASP A 59 8.36 -14.56 10.57
N LYS A 60 7.13 -14.51 11.06
CA LYS A 60 6.21 -13.41 10.82
C LYS A 60 6.15 -12.52 12.05
N LEU A 61 6.32 -11.22 11.86
CA LEU A 61 6.02 -10.20 12.87
C LEU A 61 4.63 -9.64 12.61
N GLN A 62 3.77 -9.59 13.61
CA GLN A 62 2.44 -9.03 13.45
C GLN A 62 1.95 -8.20 14.64
N THR A 63 1.12 -7.21 14.31
CA THR A 63 0.37 -6.37 15.25
C THR A 63 -1.12 -6.61 15.04
N TYR A 64 -1.90 -6.62 16.12
CA TYR A 64 -3.30 -7.04 16.08
C TYR A 64 -4.21 -6.25 17.02
N TYR A 65 -5.36 -5.78 16.51
CA TYR A 65 -6.37 -4.99 17.23
C TYR A 65 -5.86 -3.69 17.87
N ASN A 66 -5.77 -2.64 17.06
CA ASN A 66 -5.46 -1.27 17.51
C ASN A 66 -4.15 -1.18 18.33
N LYS A 67 -3.16 -2.01 18.00
CA LYS A 67 -1.83 -1.96 18.63
C LYS A 67 -0.86 -1.24 17.72
N ASN A 68 0.00 -0.44 18.30
CA ASN A 68 1.04 0.31 17.62
C ASN A 68 2.40 -0.28 17.98
N LEU A 69 3.20 -0.59 16.98
CA LEU A 69 4.56 -1.09 17.16
C LEU A 69 5.56 -0.12 16.54
N ASP A 70 6.36 0.51 17.39
CA ASP A 70 7.53 1.29 16.97
C ASP A 70 8.73 0.35 16.81
N ILE A 71 9.21 0.22 15.57
CA ILE A 71 10.36 -0.60 15.21
C ILE A 71 11.62 0.25 15.33
N ASP A 72 12.31 0.10 16.46
CA ASP A 72 13.50 0.85 16.85
C ASP A 72 14.81 0.08 16.59
N ALA A 73 14.76 -0.97 15.78
CA ALA A 73 15.89 -1.82 15.42
C ALA A 73 15.85 -2.21 13.93
N ASP A 74 16.98 -2.69 13.42
CA ASP A 74 17.02 -3.37 12.12
C ASP A 74 16.27 -4.70 12.24
N ILE A 75 15.45 -5.03 11.24
CA ILE A 75 14.68 -6.28 11.23
C ILE A 75 14.87 -7.01 9.91
N ASN A 76 14.97 -8.33 10.01
CA ASN A 76 14.99 -9.26 8.90
C ASN A 76 14.01 -10.39 9.20
N VAL A 77 12.84 -10.34 8.57
CA VAL A 77 11.73 -11.28 8.82
C VAL A 77 11.14 -11.79 7.52
N ALA A 78 10.38 -12.88 7.59
CA ALA A 78 9.70 -13.40 6.42
C ALA A 78 8.56 -12.47 5.99
N SER A 79 7.70 -12.10 6.95
CA SER A 79 6.50 -11.31 6.66
C SER A 79 6.14 -10.33 7.77
N LEU A 80 5.43 -9.27 7.39
CA LEU A 80 4.73 -8.38 8.32
C LEU A 80 3.22 -8.59 8.23
N GLY A 81 2.54 -8.60 9.37
CA GLY A 81 1.08 -8.59 9.46
C GLY A 81 0.57 -7.38 10.23
N ILE A 82 -0.19 -6.51 9.58
CA ILE A 82 -0.77 -5.31 10.19
C ILE A 82 -2.29 -5.47 10.19
N LEU A 83 -2.85 -5.87 11.34
CA LEU A 83 -4.23 -6.33 11.40
C LEU A 83 -5.12 -5.38 12.21
N ASN A 84 -6.32 -5.14 11.69
CA ASN A 84 -7.47 -4.58 12.41
C ASN A 84 -7.13 -3.29 13.19
N GLY A 85 -6.84 -2.21 12.47
CA GLY A 85 -6.61 -0.88 13.07
C GLY A 85 -5.25 -0.70 13.74
N SER A 86 -4.34 -1.67 13.57
CA SER A 86 -2.99 -1.63 14.15
C SER A 86 -2.01 -0.86 13.28
N SER A 87 -0.89 -0.45 13.85
CA SER A 87 0.18 0.23 13.12
C SER A 87 1.57 -0.36 13.37
N MET A 88 2.43 -0.27 12.35
CA MET A 88 3.86 -0.45 12.48
C MET A 88 4.57 0.82 12.03
N ASN A 89 5.34 1.44 12.92
CA ASN A 89 6.05 2.68 12.69
C ASN A 89 7.56 2.42 12.65
N ILE A 90 8.19 2.79 11.55
CA ILE A 90 9.63 2.67 11.36
C ILE A 90 10.17 4.08 11.09
N SER A 91 11.04 4.56 11.96
CA SER A 91 11.65 5.88 11.84
C SER A 91 13.18 5.80 11.91
N GLY A 92 13.82 6.63 11.07
CA GLY A 92 15.26 6.72 10.96
C GLY A 92 15.86 5.66 10.03
N ARG A 93 17.16 5.79 9.73
CA ARG A 93 17.85 4.87 8.82
C ARG A 93 17.96 3.49 9.49
N ARG A 94 17.03 2.60 9.15
CA ARG A 94 16.98 1.20 9.60
C ARG A 94 17.08 0.27 8.39
N GLY A 95 17.77 -0.85 8.58
CA GLY A 95 17.78 -1.95 7.62
C GLY A 95 16.53 -2.82 7.80
N ILE A 96 15.51 -2.59 6.97
CA ILE A 96 14.26 -3.37 7.03
C ILE A 96 14.18 -4.29 5.81
N LYS A 97 14.29 -5.60 6.06
CA LYS A 97 14.23 -6.65 5.02
C LYS A 97 13.08 -7.59 5.29
N ILE A 98 12.14 -7.66 4.34
CA ILE A 98 11.00 -8.56 4.37
C ILE A 98 11.15 -9.54 3.21
N SER A 99 11.40 -10.82 3.45
CA SER A 99 11.72 -11.75 2.35
C SER A 99 10.49 -12.18 1.54
N LYS A 100 9.32 -12.23 2.18
CA LYS A 100 8.03 -12.59 1.58
C LYS A 100 7.11 -11.38 1.51
N GLU A 101 6.21 -11.16 2.44
CA GLU A 101 5.09 -10.23 2.21
C GLU A 101 4.79 -9.27 3.35
N VAL A 102 4.14 -8.16 2.99
CA VAL A 102 3.48 -7.27 3.95
C VAL A 102 1.97 -7.43 3.77
N GLY A 103 1.30 -7.96 4.79
CA GLY A 103 -0.13 -8.21 4.79
C GLY A 103 -0.90 -7.22 5.66
N PHE A 104 -1.99 -6.69 5.14
CA PHE A 104 -2.94 -5.84 5.84
C PHE A 104 -4.28 -6.55 5.99
N ASN A 105 -4.82 -6.57 7.22
CA ASN A 105 -6.22 -6.89 7.44
C ASN A 105 -7.02 -5.61 7.71
N LEU A 106 -8.05 -5.41 6.90
CA LEU A 106 -8.87 -4.20 6.84
C LEU A 106 -10.26 -4.42 7.42
N GLY A 107 -10.50 -5.51 8.15
CA GLY A 107 -11.82 -5.76 8.75
C GLY A 107 -12.18 -4.69 9.78
N GLY A 108 -13.41 -4.18 9.71
CA GLY A 108 -13.97 -3.26 10.70
C GLY A 108 -14.08 -1.82 10.21
N LYS A 109 -15.19 -1.17 10.54
CA LYS A 109 -15.46 0.21 10.15
C LYS A 109 -14.50 1.20 10.81
N ASP A 110 -14.11 2.21 10.03
CA ASP A 110 -13.31 3.36 10.50
C ASP A 110 -11.92 2.98 11.07
N GLN A 111 -11.50 1.72 10.93
CA GLN A 111 -10.18 1.27 11.33
C GLN A 111 -9.13 1.64 10.27
N ILE A 112 -7.92 1.98 10.73
CA ILE A 112 -6.78 2.25 9.86
C ILE A 112 -5.65 1.30 10.27
N SER A 113 -5.38 0.31 9.42
CA SER A 113 -4.22 -0.56 9.53
C SER A 113 -3.06 0.09 8.77
N SER A 114 -1.98 0.51 9.45
CA SER A 114 -0.95 1.36 8.82
C SER A 114 0.48 0.83 8.92
N LEU A 115 1.23 0.97 7.82
CA LEU A 115 2.68 0.90 7.78
C LEU A 115 3.22 2.31 7.56
N ASN A 116 3.99 2.82 8.53
CA ASN A 116 4.51 4.19 8.48
C ASN A 116 6.04 4.15 8.41
N LEU A 117 6.62 4.60 7.29
CA LEU A 117 8.06 4.75 7.11
C LEU A 117 8.44 6.22 7.11
N LYS A 118 9.36 6.61 8.00
CA LYS A 118 9.91 7.97 8.06
C LYS A 118 11.42 7.93 8.00
N ASN A 119 12.02 8.65 7.05
CA ASN A 119 13.47 8.64 6.82
C ASN A 119 14.10 7.23 6.77
N SER A 120 13.41 6.27 6.13
CA SER A 120 13.75 4.84 6.14
C SER A 120 13.78 4.26 4.73
N GLU A 121 14.45 3.11 4.56
CA GLU A 121 14.37 2.28 3.34
C GLU A 121 13.89 0.88 3.73
N MET A 122 12.90 0.36 3.00
CA MET A 122 12.38 -1.00 3.18
C MET A 122 12.39 -1.75 1.85
N LYS A 123 12.83 -3.02 1.90
CA LYS A 123 12.77 -3.94 0.75
C LYS A 123 11.88 -5.13 1.07
N VAL A 124 10.93 -5.39 0.18
CA VAL A 124 10.00 -6.51 0.25
C VAL A 124 10.25 -7.44 -0.94
N GLY A 125 10.78 -8.63 -0.65
CA GLY A 125 11.12 -9.66 -1.64
C GLY A 125 9.90 -10.29 -2.34
N GLY A 126 8.73 -10.22 -1.71
CA GLY A 126 7.44 -10.56 -2.28
C GLY A 126 6.55 -9.34 -2.47
N GLY A 127 5.28 -9.44 -2.09
CA GLY A 127 4.23 -8.48 -2.42
C GLY A 127 3.60 -7.79 -1.21
N ILE A 128 2.71 -6.84 -1.50
CA ILE A 128 1.82 -6.23 -0.50
C ILE A 128 0.41 -6.78 -0.70
N LYS A 129 -0.20 -7.30 0.36
CA LYS A 129 -1.54 -7.89 0.32
C LYS A 129 -2.49 -7.10 1.21
N PHE A 130 -3.64 -6.76 0.67
CA PHE A 130 -4.76 -6.18 1.41
C PHE A 130 -5.94 -7.14 1.38
N GLY A 131 -6.55 -7.38 2.53
CA GLY A 131 -7.76 -8.19 2.59
C GLY A 131 -8.47 -8.04 3.93
N CYS A 132 -9.48 -8.87 4.15
CA CYS A 132 -10.17 -8.96 5.42
C CYS A 132 -10.61 -10.40 5.69
N TYR A 133 -10.99 -10.69 6.94
CA TYR A 133 -11.51 -12.01 7.27
C TYR A 133 -12.85 -12.28 6.58
N PRO A 134 -13.16 -13.55 6.27
CA PRO A 134 -14.51 -13.95 5.89
C PRO A 134 -15.55 -13.42 6.89
N ASN A 135 -16.72 -13.02 6.40
CA ASN A 135 -17.82 -12.42 7.18
C ASN A 135 -17.60 -10.98 7.66
N SER A 136 -16.51 -10.32 7.28
CA SER A 136 -16.37 -8.88 7.51
C SER A 136 -17.49 -8.14 6.77
N ARG A 137 -18.32 -7.39 7.49
CA ARG A 137 -19.44 -6.61 6.90
C ARG A 137 -19.09 -5.15 6.61
N GLU A 138 -17.97 -4.71 7.16
CA GLU A 138 -17.46 -3.35 7.06
C GLU A 138 -15.95 -3.42 6.80
N LEU A 139 -15.45 -2.42 6.07
CA LEU A 139 -14.06 -2.33 5.64
C LEU A 139 -13.43 -1.03 6.12
N GLY A 140 -12.28 -1.16 6.77
CA GLY A 140 -11.39 -0.08 7.14
C GLY A 140 -10.43 0.29 6.02
N THR A 141 -9.32 0.94 6.37
CA THR A 141 -8.31 1.44 5.44
C THR A 141 -6.96 0.80 5.71
N GLY A 142 -6.31 0.32 4.67
CA GLY A 142 -4.89 -0.04 4.66
C GLY A 142 -4.07 1.14 4.19
N LEU A 143 -3.24 1.69 5.08
CA LEU A 143 -2.41 2.85 4.81
C LEU A 143 -0.94 2.44 4.69
N VAL A 144 -0.33 2.73 3.55
CA VAL A 144 1.13 2.73 3.40
C VAL A 144 1.57 4.19 3.36
N TYR A 145 2.20 4.65 4.43
CA TYR A 145 2.66 6.03 4.58
C TYR A 145 4.18 6.10 4.47
N LEU A 146 4.69 6.97 3.59
CA LEU A 146 6.11 7.20 3.38
C LEU A 146 6.43 8.70 3.52
N GLU A 147 7.28 9.07 4.47
CA GLU A 147 7.85 10.41 4.58
C GLU A 147 9.36 10.34 4.39
N ASP A 148 9.86 10.99 3.34
CA ASP A 148 11.27 11.01 2.99
C ASP A 148 11.92 9.61 2.95
N SER A 149 11.15 8.61 2.51
CA SER A 149 11.45 7.17 2.62
C SER A 149 11.28 6.43 1.30
N ALA A 150 11.96 5.29 1.16
CA ALA A 150 11.83 4.42 0.00
C ALA A 150 11.27 3.04 0.37
N LEU A 151 10.28 2.58 -0.39
CA LEU A 151 9.71 1.23 -0.27
C LEU A 151 9.79 0.53 -1.63
N HIS A 152 10.58 -0.53 -1.69
CA HIS A 152 10.77 -1.35 -2.89
C HIS A 152 10.09 -2.71 -2.73
N VAL A 153 9.17 -3.04 -3.64
CA VAL A 153 8.36 -4.25 -3.59
C VAL A 153 8.56 -5.06 -4.87
N ASN A 154 9.08 -6.28 -4.74
CA ASN A 154 9.49 -7.10 -5.88
C ASN A 154 8.32 -7.78 -6.61
N ARG A 155 7.19 -8.03 -5.92
CA ARG A 155 6.00 -8.67 -6.50
C ARG A 155 4.81 -7.72 -6.50
N ASN A 156 3.61 -8.28 -6.55
CA ASN A 156 2.39 -7.53 -6.79
C ASN A 156 1.92 -6.78 -5.55
N LEU A 157 1.16 -5.71 -5.79
CA LEU A 157 0.20 -5.17 -4.83
C LEU A 157 -1.12 -5.85 -5.18
N SER A 158 -1.69 -6.59 -4.22
CA SER A 158 -2.94 -7.32 -4.45
C SER A 158 -3.96 -7.03 -3.37
N SER A 159 -5.22 -6.94 -3.76
CA SER A 159 -6.35 -6.92 -2.84
C SER A 159 -7.26 -8.11 -3.07
N SER A 160 -7.76 -8.72 -2.00
CA SER A 160 -8.81 -9.73 -2.06
C SER A 160 -9.77 -9.54 -0.90
N PHE A 161 -11.04 -9.34 -1.22
CA PHE A 161 -12.08 -9.09 -0.24
C PHE A 161 -13.14 -10.19 -0.38
N PRO A 162 -13.21 -11.17 0.54
CA PRO A 162 -14.19 -12.24 0.43
C PRO A 162 -15.61 -11.65 0.45
N VAL A 163 -16.38 -11.92 -0.60
CA VAL A 163 -17.83 -11.66 -0.62
C VAL A 163 -18.49 -12.79 0.17
N ASP A 164 -19.09 -12.49 1.31
CA ASP A 164 -20.00 -13.43 1.95
C ASP A 164 -21.31 -13.44 1.15
N GLY A 165 -21.61 -14.56 0.50
CA GLY A 165 -22.77 -14.75 -0.37
C GLY A 165 -24.12 -14.48 0.31
N ASN A 166 -24.17 -14.41 1.64
CA ASN A 166 -25.37 -14.07 2.40
C ASN A 166 -25.43 -12.60 2.90
N ALA A 167 -24.32 -11.85 2.85
CA ALA A 167 -24.22 -10.51 3.45
C ALA A 167 -24.22 -9.34 2.45
N GLY A 168 -24.11 -9.62 1.14
CA GLY A 168 -24.00 -8.60 0.10
C GLY A 168 -22.65 -7.86 0.13
N PHE A 169 -22.56 -6.74 -0.60
CA PHE A 169 -21.37 -5.88 -0.60
C PHE A 169 -21.14 -5.21 0.76
N PHE A 170 -19.88 -4.91 1.09
CA PHE A 170 -19.52 -4.15 2.30
C PHE A 170 -20.32 -2.85 2.43
N ASN A 171 -20.90 -2.61 3.61
CA ASN A 171 -21.70 -1.42 3.89
C ASN A 171 -20.95 -0.46 4.82
N ASN A 172 -20.17 0.44 4.24
CA ASN A 172 -19.38 1.43 5.00
C ASN A 172 -20.14 2.72 5.35
N LYS A 173 -21.49 2.72 5.27
CA LYS A 173 -22.38 3.84 5.64
C LYS A 173 -21.90 5.22 5.12
N GLY A 174 -21.53 5.29 3.85
CA GLY A 174 -21.11 6.54 3.18
C GLY A 174 -19.63 6.89 3.27
N LYS A 175 -18.82 6.11 4.01
CA LYS A 175 -17.35 6.20 3.97
C LYS A 175 -16.77 5.14 3.04
N ARG A 176 -15.54 5.35 2.55
CA ARG A 176 -14.84 4.40 1.66
C ARG A 176 -13.70 3.72 2.41
N GLY A 177 -13.81 2.41 2.62
CA GLY A 177 -12.70 1.57 3.04
C GLY A 177 -11.83 1.19 1.84
N GLY A 178 -10.63 0.67 2.07
CA GLY A 178 -9.76 0.19 1.00
C GLY A 178 -8.30 0.59 1.19
N ILE A 179 -7.63 0.97 0.11
CA ILE A 179 -6.17 1.12 0.07
C ILE A 179 -5.81 2.60 -0.10
N VAL A 180 -4.86 3.06 0.72
CA VAL A 180 -4.28 4.40 0.61
C VAL A 180 -2.75 4.27 0.57
N LEU A 181 -2.15 4.78 -0.50
CA LEU A 181 -0.71 5.04 -0.58
C LEU A 181 -0.52 6.53 -0.34
N ASP A 182 0.15 6.92 0.74
CA ASP A 182 0.37 8.32 1.10
C ASP A 182 1.87 8.61 1.19
N LEU A 183 2.37 9.39 0.24
CA LEU A 183 3.78 9.70 0.10
C LEU A 183 4.02 11.19 0.28
N LYS A 184 5.10 11.53 0.98
CA LYS A 184 5.51 12.90 1.29
C LYS A 184 7.01 13.13 1.08
N GLY A 185 7.36 14.32 0.56
CA GLY A 185 8.75 14.75 0.41
C GLY A 185 9.52 13.97 -0.65
N LYS A 186 10.74 13.51 -0.33
CA LYS A 186 11.57 12.72 -1.26
C LYS A 186 11.17 11.24 -1.38
N SER A 187 9.95 10.89 -0.94
CA SER A 187 9.52 9.50 -0.87
C SER A 187 9.39 8.82 -2.23
N LEU A 188 9.69 7.53 -2.24
CA LEU A 188 9.62 6.66 -3.41
C LEU A 188 8.90 5.36 -3.05
N PHE A 189 7.87 5.00 -3.82
CA PHE A 189 7.28 3.67 -3.82
C PHE A 189 7.55 2.99 -5.17
N GLU A 190 8.21 1.85 -5.17
CA GLU A 190 8.47 1.06 -6.37
C GLU A 190 7.82 -0.32 -6.28
N LEU A 191 7.04 -0.65 -7.30
CA LEU A 191 6.41 -1.95 -7.47
C LEU A 191 6.91 -2.61 -8.75
N GLU A 192 7.73 -3.64 -8.61
CA GLU A 192 8.26 -4.44 -9.73
C GLU A 192 7.20 -5.42 -10.28
N GLY A 193 6.20 -5.75 -9.46
CA GLY A 193 5.00 -6.48 -9.86
C GLY A 193 3.92 -5.58 -10.47
N GLY A 194 2.74 -6.15 -10.66
CA GLY A 194 1.55 -5.43 -11.08
C GLY A 194 0.60 -5.12 -9.92
N ILE A 195 -0.43 -4.34 -10.21
CA ILE A 195 -1.57 -4.17 -9.32
C ILE A 195 -2.65 -5.20 -9.70
N VAL A 196 -3.11 -5.96 -8.71
CA VAL A 196 -4.17 -6.95 -8.88
C VAL A 196 -5.31 -6.63 -7.91
N HIS A 197 -6.32 -5.92 -8.42
CA HIS A 197 -7.46 -5.54 -7.61
C HIS A 197 -8.55 -6.61 -7.56
N ASP A 198 -9.23 -6.67 -6.43
CA ASP A 198 -10.50 -7.39 -6.33
C ASP A 198 -11.52 -6.62 -7.17
N MET A 199 -12.35 -7.33 -7.94
CA MET A 199 -13.35 -6.69 -8.81
C MET A 199 -14.26 -5.74 -8.03
N GLN A 200 -14.50 -5.98 -6.73
CA GLN A 200 -15.30 -5.08 -5.90
C GLN A 200 -14.77 -3.65 -5.80
N ILE A 201 -13.45 -3.45 -5.87
CA ILE A 201 -12.88 -2.09 -5.88
C ILE A 201 -13.29 -1.37 -7.16
N VAL A 202 -13.33 -2.09 -8.28
CA VAL A 202 -13.68 -1.57 -9.61
C VAL A 202 -15.19 -1.39 -9.75
N ASP A 203 -15.97 -2.37 -9.31
CA ASP A 203 -17.42 -2.43 -9.50
C ASP A 203 -18.18 -1.59 -8.46
N ASN A 204 -17.60 -1.32 -7.29
CA ASN A 204 -18.22 -0.52 -6.23
C ASN A 204 -17.34 0.64 -5.73
N PRO A 205 -17.00 1.61 -6.60
CA PRO A 205 -16.15 2.75 -6.26
C PRO A 205 -16.79 3.74 -5.28
N LYS A 206 -18.07 3.53 -4.90
CA LYS A 206 -18.77 4.31 -3.86
C LYS A 206 -18.48 3.81 -2.45
N SER A 207 -18.26 2.50 -2.28
CA SER A 207 -17.93 1.88 -0.99
C SER A 207 -16.44 1.61 -0.80
N PHE A 208 -15.67 1.56 -1.89
CA PHE A 208 -14.25 1.26 -1.89
C PHE A 208 -13.39 2.39 -2.42
N GLN A 209 -12.20 2.56 -1.85
CA GLN A 209 -11.16 3.43 -2.37
C GLN A 209 -9.89 2.65 -2.70
N PHE A 210 -9.30 3.03 -3.82
CA PHE A 210 -7.87 2.97 -4.01
C PHE A 210 -7.40 4.41 -4.18
N LYS A 211 -6.55 4.90 -3.28
CA LYS A 211 -6.10 6.29 -3.29
C LYS A 211 -4.59 6.38 -3.29
N ILE A 212 -4.07 7.28 -4.10
CA ILE A 212 -2.67 7.67 -4.10
C ILE A 212 -2.62 9.16 -3.74
N ARG A 213 -1.98 9.47 -2.60
CA ARG A 213 -1.73 10.84 -2.15
C ARG A 213 -0.25 11.15 -2.28
N LEU A 214 0.07 12.26 -2.93
CA LEU A 214 1.43 12.75 -3.15
C LEU A 214 1.54 14.16 -2.60
N SER A 215 2.35 14.35 -1.57
CA SER A 215 2.53 15.65 -0.92
C SER A 215 3.98 16.13 -1.02
N ASP A 216 4.21 17.36 -1.43
CA ASP A 216 5.55 17.93 -1.42
C ASP A 216 6.06 18.15 0.02
N SER A 217 7.38 18.19 0.17
CA SER A 217 8.03 18.64 1.41
C SER A 217 9.45 19.06 1.09
N GLY A 218 9.89 20.22 1.62
CA GLY A 218 11.26 20.70 1.44
C GLY A 218 11.69 20.88 -0.03
N GLY A 219 10.74 21.17 -0.94
CA GLY A 219 11.00 21.31 -2.37
C GLY A 219 11.16 19.98 -3.14
N ALA A 220 10.92 18.85 -2.49
CA ALA A 220 10.88 17.53 -3.10
C ALA A 220 9.42 17.08 -3.31
N VAL A 221 9.19 16.37 -4.40
CA VAL A 221 7.88 15.79 -4.77
C VAL A 221 8.03 14.26 -4.81
N PRO A 222 7.13 13.50 -4.17
CA PRO A 222 7.24 12.05 -4.14
C PRO A 222 6.93 11.40 -5.49
N LYS A 223 7.37 10.16 -5.63
CA LYS A 223 7.19 9.37 -6.85
C LYS A 223 6.68 7.97 -6.54
N VAL A 224 5.78 7.48 -7.39
CA VAL A 224 5.33 6.08 -7.41
C VAL A 224 5.69 5.47 -8.76
N ARG A 225 6.33 4.31 -8.78
CA ARG A 225 6.73 3.59 -9.99
C ARG A 225 6.10 2.20 -10.06
N PHE A 226 5.52 1.88 -11.20
CA PHE A 226 4.95 0.58 -11.53
C PHE A 226 5.67 -0.02 -12.74
N ALA A 227 6.46 -1.07 -12.51
CA ALA A 227 7.26 -1.70 -13.57
C ALA A 227 6.41 -2.60 -14.48
N LYS A 228 5.33 -3.18 -13.96
CA LYS A 228 4.37 -4.03 -14.71
C LYS A 228 2.97 -3.40 -14.73
N GLY A 229 2.03 -4.14 -15.30
CA GLY A 229 0.64 -3.70 -15.48
C GLY A 229 0.03 -3.19 -14.17
N ALA A 230 -0.37 -1.92 -14.18
CA ALA A 230 -1.08 -1.24 -13.11
C ALA A 230 -2.38 -0.69 -13.70
N ASP A 231 -3.50 -1.25 -13.25
CA ASP A 231 -4.83 -0.71 -13.55
C ASP A 231 -5.19 0.32 -12.47
N LEU A 232 -5.25 1.58 -12.88
CA LEU A 232 -5.53 2.71 -12.01
C LEU A 232 -6.95 3.27 -12.23
N ALA A 233 -7.83 2.61 -13.00
CA ALA A 233 -9.15 3.16 -13.34
C ALA A 233 -10.02 3.51 -12.11
N CYS A 234 -9.92 2.75 -11.01
CA CYS A 234 -10.69 3.06 -9.80
C CYS A 234 -9.99 4.07 -8.86
N ALA A 235 -8.79 4.55 -9.21
CA ALA A 235 -7.93 5.30 -8.31
C ALA A 235 -8.35 6.76 -8.15
N ASP A 236 -8.29 7.25 -6.90
CA ASP A 236 -8.30 8.67 -6.59
C ASP A 236 -6.88 9.16 -6.43
N LEU A 237 -6.52 10.18 -7.21
CA LEU A 237 -5.23 10.83 -7.12
C LEU A 237 -5.36 12.18 -6.41
N GLU A 238 -4.61 12.35 -5.34
CA GLU A 238 -4.57 13.57 -4.54
C GLU A 238 -3.15 14.12 -4.52
N ILE A 239 -2.96 15.33 -5.05
CA ILE A 239 -1.66 15.98 -5.15
C ILE A 239 -1.70 17.23 -4.29
N ASN A 240 -0.80 17.32 -3.31
CA ASN A 240 -0.72 18.44 -2.39
C ASN A 240 0.65 19.11 -2.52
N ILE A 241 0.67 20.33 -3.05
CA ILE A 241 1.87 21.13 -3.22
C ILE A 241 1.72 22.43 -2.41
N SER A 242 2.54 22.55 -1.39
CA SER A 242 2.49 23.55 -0.34
C SER A 242 3.63 24.59 -0.44
N GLY A 243 4.79 24.20 -0.97
CA GLY A 243 5.96 25.06 -1.09
C GLY A 243 6.29 25.48 -2.54
N PRO A 244 7.15 26.50 -2.73
CA PRO A 244 7.63 26.88 -4.05
C PRO A 244 8.55 25.79 -4.60
N LEU A 245 8.11 25.13 -5.67
CA LEU A 245 8.94 24.17 -6.42
C LEU A 245 9.84 24.89 -7.43
N LYS A 246 10.98 24.28 -7.75
CA LYS A 246 11.86 24.77 -8.82
C LYS A 246 11.18 24.56 -10.17
N LYS A 247 11.51 25.41 -11.15
CA LYS A 247 11.09 25.22 -12.54
C LYS A 247 11.61 23.86 -13.03
N GLY A 248 10.75 23.09 -13.68
CA GLY A 248 11.10 21.77 -14.16
C GLY A 248 9.92 20.82 -14.20
N SER A 249 10.23 19.55 -14.44
CA SER A 249 9.26 18.48 -14.59
C SER A 249 9.49 17.43 -13.51
N TYR A 250 8.45 17.12 -12.77
CA TYR A 250 8.43 16.19 -11.65
C TYR A 250 7.57 14.98 -12.02
N THR A 251 8.14 13.78 -12.04
CA THR A 251 7.38 12.54 -12.29
C THR A 251 6.67 12.12 -11.02
N LEU A 252 5.34 12.10 -11.07
CA LEU A 252 4.47 11.69 -9.96
C LEU A 252 4.21 10.18 -10.00
N LEU A 253 3.76 9.71 -11.17
CA LEU A 253 3.49 8.30 -11.44
C LEU A 253 4.28 7.88 -12.68
N GLU A 254 5.11 6.85 -12.53
CA GLU A 254 5.86 6.23 -13.63
C GLU A 254 5.27 4.86 -13.96
N LEU A 255 4.86 4.68 -15.21
CA LEU A 255 4.22 3.47 -15.73
C LEU A 255 5.10 2.86 -16.84
N GLU A 256 5.86 1.81 -16.52
CA GLU A 256 6.80 1.22 -17.50
C GLU A 256 6.14 0.22 -18.45
N SER A 257 4.91 -0.21 -18.18
CA SER A 257 4.18 -1.18 -18.99
C SER A 257 3.17 -0.52 -19.92
N ARG A 258 3.15 -0.94 -21.20
CA ARG A 258 2.10 -0.61 -22.18
C ARG A 258 0.68 -0.98 -21.77
N ARG A 259 0.54 -1.93 -20.84
CA ARG A 259 -0.76 -2.39 -20.32
C ARG A 259 -1.28 -1.50 -19.19
N SER A 260 -0.42 -0.65 -18.63
CA SER A 260 -0.81 0.32 -17.61
C SER A 260 -1.42 1.54 -18.28
N SER A 261 -2.40 2.15 -17.62
CA SER A 261 -3.11 3.30 -18.16
C SER A 261 -3.56 4.21 -17.04
N LEU A 262 -3.38 5.51 -17.22
CA LEU A 262 -4.00 6.57 -16.40
C LEU A 262 -5.37 7.00 -16.95
N LYS A 263 -5.84 6.37 -18.04
CA LYS A 263 -7.20 6.60 -18.53
C LYS A 263 -8.19 6.10 -17.49
N ASN A 264 -9.25 6.87 -17.29
CA ASN A 264 -10.36 6.56 -16.41
C ASN A 264 -10.06 6.65 -14.91
N LEU A 265 -9.03 7.38 -14.43
CA LEU A 265 -8.91 7.70 -13.01
C LEU A 265 -10.27 8.21 -12.45
N ARG A 266 -10.66 7.75 -11.27
CA ARG A 266 -11.92 8.16 -10.64
C ARG A 266 -11.95 9.65 -10.34
N SER A 267 -10.85 10.17 -9.80
CA SER A 267 -10.70 11.60 -9.57
C SER A 267 -9.23 12.00 -9.54
N VAL A 268 -8.97 13.25 -9.93
CA VAL A 268 -7.67 13.90 -9.77
C VAL A 268 -7.91 15.22 -9.06
N THR A 269 -7.21 15.44 -7.96
CA THR A 269 -7.30 16.67 -7.18
C THR A 269 -5.92 17.25 -6.93
N LEU A 270 -5.84 18.58 -6.95
CA LEU A 270 -4.67 19.36 -6.62
C LEU A 270 -5.04 20.35 -5.51
N ASN A 271 -4.34 20.26 -4.37
CA ASN A 271 -4.60 21.08 -3.19
C ASN A 271 -6.08 21.10 -2.79
N GLY A 272 -6.73 19.92 -2.86
CA GLY A 272 -8.15 19.73 -2.53
C GLY A 272 -9.15 20.17 -3.61
N LYS A 273 -8.71 20.73 -4.75
CA LYS A 273 -9.58 21.14 -5.85
C LYS A 273 -9.51 20.15 -7.02
N PRO A 274 -10.59 19.93 -7.79
CA PRO A 274 -10.51 19.14 -9.03
C PRO A 274 -9.45 19.71 -9.97
N ALA A 275 -8.64 18.84 -10.58
CA ALA A 275 -7.63 19.22 -11.55
C ALA A 275 -7.78 18.38 -12.81
N ALA A 276 -7.86 19.05 -13.96
CA ALA A 276 -7.87 18.39 -15.25
C ALA A 276 -6.44 18.22 -15.79
N LEU A 277 -6.26 17.21 -16.64
CA LEU A 277 -4.99 16.98 -17.32
C LEU A 277 -4.83 17.96 -18.49
N ASN A 278 -3.61 18.45 -18.67
CA ASN A 278 -3.18 19.45 -19.65
C ASN A 278 -3.84 20.82 -19.49
N GLU A 279 -4.38 21.11 -18.30
CA GLU A 279 -4.82 22.45 -17.93
C GLU A 279 -3.78 23.13 -17.05
N ASN A 280 -3.63 24.44 -17.28
CA ASN A 280 -2.78 25.29 -16.48
C ASN A 280 -3.46 25.66 -15.17
N PHE A 281 -2.71 25.61 -14.09
CA PHE A 281 -3.12 26.06 -12.78
C PHE A 281 -1.97 26.78 -12.08
N THR A 282 -2.26 27.44 -10.95
CA THR A 282 -1.22 28.09 -10.14
C THR A 282 -0.96 27.30 -8.87
N VAL A 283 0.31 27.02 -8.60
CA VAL A 283 0.79 26.37 -7.36
C VAL A 283 1.91 27.18 -6.77
N ALA A 284 1.77 27.56 -5.50
CA ALA A 284 2.77 28.34 -4.78
C ALA A 284 3.29 29.56 -5.57
N GLY A 285 2.38 30.25 -6.28
CA GLY A 285 2.69 31.43 -7.09
C GLY A 285 3.34 31.17 -8.46
N ARG A 286 3.42 29.91 -8.90
CA ARG A 286 3.95 29.52 -10.22
C ARG A 286 2.89 28.86 -11.07
N GLU A 287 2.93 29.12 -12.37
CA GLU A 287 2.13 28.38 -13.33
C GLU A 287 2.64 26.94 -13.40
N ALA A 288 1.70 26.01 -13.42
CA ALA A 288 1.95 24.59 -13.40
C ALA A 288 0.90 23.82 -14.21
N GLU A 289 1.25 22.62 -14.64
CA GLU A 289 0.40 21.77 -15.48
C GLU A 289 0.58 20.30 -15.07
N LEU A 290 -0.51 19.54 -15.00
CA LEU A 290 -0.49 18.09 -14.90
C LEU A 290 -0.62 17.51 -16.30
N LYS A 291 0.35 16.75 -16.77
CA LYS A 291 0.31 16.18 -18.12
C LYS A 291 0.70 14.73 -18.15
N ILE A 292 0.17 14.01 -19.13
CA ILE A 292 0.60 12.66 -19.44
C ILE A 292 1.68 12.73 -20.52
N ALA A 293 2.86 12.19 -20.21
CA ALA A 293 4.00 12.23 -21.12
C ALA A 293 4.65 10.85 -21.25
N ALA A 294 5.49 10.71 -22.27
CA ALA A 294 6.26 9.49 -22.47
C ALA A 294 7.30 9.35 -21.37
N SER A 295 7.59 8.10 -21.01
CA SER A 295 8.51 7.85 -19.91
C SER A 295 9.89 8.39 -20.23
N LYS A 296 10.42 9.19 -19.30
CA LYS A 296 11.80 9.70 -19.36
C LYS A 296 12.81 8.74 -18.72
N SER A 297 12.33 7.63 -18.14
CA SER A 297 13.15 6.66 -17.43
C SER A 297 14.00 5.84 -18.40
N PRO A 298 15.34 5.77 -18.23
CA PRO A 298 16.21 4.97 -19.09
C PRO A 298 15.88 3.47 -19.05
N SER A 299 15.33 2.97 -17.94
CA SER A 299 14.94 1.57 -17.71
C SER A 299 13.55 1.23 -18.21
N SER A 300 12.73 2.22 -18.59
CA SER A 300 11.38 1.95 -19.07
C SER A 300 11.42 1.10 -20.34
N LYS A 301 10.62 0.03 -20.34
CA LYS A 301 10.38 -0.83 -21.50
C LYS A 301 9.52 -0.15 -22.57
N ASP A 302 8.89 0.97 -22.23
CA ASP A 302 8.11 1.79 -23.14
C ASP A 302 8.43 3.28 -22.98
N LYS A 303 9.29 3.76 -23.87
CA LYS A 303 9.69 5.18 -23.97
C LYS A 303 8.84 5.97 -24.97
N SER A 304 7.89 5.32 -25.63
CA SER A 304 7.09 5.90 -26.71
C SER A 304 5.68 6.27 -26.27
N THR A 305 5.04 5.43 -25.45
CA THR A 305 3.67 5.71 -25.02
C THR A 305 3.67 6.76 -23.92
N LYS A 306 2.83 7.78 -24.09
CA LYS A 306 2.60 8.79 -23.07
C LYS A 306 1.72 8.20 -21.97
N ASN A 307 2.35 7.67 -20.92
CA ASN A 307 1.66 7.02 -19.80
C ASN A 307 2.11 7.53 -18.42
N ASP A 308 3.22 8.27 -18.32
CA ASP A 308 3.69 8.81 -17.05
C ASP A 308 2.91 10.08 -16.70
N LEU A 309 2.52 10.22 -15.43
CA LEU A 309 1.94 11.46 -14.93
C LEU A 309 3.06 12.38 -14.45
N LEU A 310 3.12 13.57 -15.05
CA LEU A 310 4.08 14.60 -14.70
C LEU A 310 3.38 15.84 -14.16
N LEU A 311 3.99 16.47 -13.16
CA LEU A 311 3.76 17.85 -12.78
C LEU A 311 4.86 18.71 -13.42
N GLU A 312 4.49 19.65 -14.28
CA GLU A 312 5.40 20.65 -14.83
C GLU A 312 5.22 21.99 -14.12
N ILE A 313 6.32 22.56 -13.65
CA ILE A 313 6.38 23.91 -13.07
C ILE A 313 7.08 24.80 -14.09
N LYS A 314 6.41 25.87 -14.52
CA LYS A 314 6.88 26.77 -15.57
C LYS A 314 7.78 27.90 -15.06
#